data_AF-A0A963V9D4-F1
#
_entry.id   AF-A0A963V9D4-F1
#
_cell.length_a   1.000
_cell.length_b   1.000
_cell.length_c   1.000
_cell.angle_alpha   90.00
_cell.angle_beta   90.00
_cell.angle_gamma   90.00
#
_symmetry.space_group_name_H-M   'P 1'
#
loop_
_entity.id
_entity.type
_entity.pdbx_description
1 polymer ?
#
loop_
_entity_poly.entity_id
_entity_poly.type
_entity_poly.pdbx_seq_one_letter_code
_entity_poly.pdbx_strand_id
1 'polypeptide(L)' 'MDYETVSAEDFGRSLSGLGLNLLVRDVAAEAGFLSSVFEMSAHRQSRDFAIMSYHGEVFQLHADGTFGSHPLLSLL' A
#
# COMPACT_ATOMS: atom_id res chain seq x y z
N MET A 1 -10.75 10.92 4.18
CA MET A 1 -10.20 11.26 2.84
C MET A 1 -10.87 10.34 1.84
N ASP A 2 -11.14 10.80 0.62
CA ASP A 2 -11.56 9.91 -0.46
C ASP A 2 -10.32 9.27 -1.09
N TYR A 3 -10.07 8.01 -0.75
CA TYR A 3 -8.91 7.27 -1.26
C TYR A 3 -9.02 6.93 -2.74
N GLU A 4 -10.23 6.92 -3.33
CA GLU A 4 -10.41 6.57 -4.74
C GLU A 4 -9.95 7.71 -5.65
N THR A 5 -10.05 8.98 -5.21
CA THR A 5 -9.80 10.14 -6.07
C THR A 5 -8.60 11.01 -5.66
N VAL A 6 -8.09 10.89 -4.43
CA VAL A 6 -6.94 11.68 -3.95
C VAL A 6 -5.70 11.55 -4.84
N SER A 7 -4.96 12.64 -5.06
CA SER A 7 -3.68 12.59 -5.77
C SER A 7 -2.64 11.83 -4.93
N ALA A 8 -1.65 11.21 -5.58
CA ALA A 8 -0.58 10.52 -4.86
C ALA A 8 0.22 11.47 -3.95
N GLU A 9 0.39 12.72 -4.39
CA GLU A 9 1.11 13.77 -3.66
C GLU A 9 0.34 14.21 -2.40
N ASP A 10 -0.96 14.49 -2.53
CA ASP A 10 -1.81 14.85 -1.39
C ASP A 10 -1.95 13.70 -0.40
N PHE A 11 -2.09 12.46 -0.91
CA PHE A 11 -2.12 11.27 -0.09
C PHE A 11 -0.83 11.16 0.73
N GLY A 12 0.34 11.22 0.09
CA GLY A 12 1.64 11.13 0.76
C GLY A 12 1.83 12.23 1.82
N ARG A 13 1.43 13.46 1.54
CA ARG A 13 1.47 14.57 2.51
C ARG A 13 0.53 14.40 3.70
N SER A 14 -0.58 13.67 3.53
CA SER A 14 -1.56 13.45 4.59
C SER A 14 -1.13 12.39 5.60
N LEU A 15 -0.16 11.54 5.23
CA LEU A 15 0.35 10.50 6.12
C LEU A 15 1.05 11.16 7.32
N SER A 16 0.69 10.71 8.51
CA SER A 16 1.25 11.19 9.77
C SER A 16 1.34 10.05 10.77
N GLY A 17 2.19 10.19 11.79
CA GLY A 17 2.44 9.13 12.76
C GLY A 17 3.27 7.98 12.19
N LEU A 18 2.94 6.75 12.57
CA LEU A 18 3.62 5.53 12.13
C LEU A 18 2.72 4.81 11.11
N GLY A 19 3.19 4.65 9.88
CA GLY A 19 2.52 3.87 8.85
C GLY A 19 3.27 2.59 8.51
N LEU A 20 2.59 1.63 7.87
CA LEU A 20 3.24 0.46 7.28
C LEU A 20 3.18 0.51 5.75
N ASN A 21 4.31 0.20 5.13
CA ASN A 21 4.43 -0.02 3.70
C ASN A 21 5.02 -1.41 3.48
N LEU A 22 4.22 -2.32 2.90
CA LEU A 22 4.57 -3.73 2.73
C LEU A 22 4.97 -4.00 1.28
N LEU A 23 6.13 -4.65 1.12
CA LEU A 23 6.54 -5.22 -0.16
C LEU A 23 5.92 -6.61 -0.33
N VAL A 24 5.20 -6.79 -1.43
CA VAL A 24 4.44 -8.01 -1.71
C VAL A 24 4.72 -8.49 -3.12
N ARG A 25 4.63 -9.80 -3.37
CA ARG A 25 4.87 -10.37 -4.71
C ARG A 25 3.71 -10.11 -5.66
N ASP A 26 2.49 -10.13 -5.15
CA ASP A 26 1.25 -9.91 -5.89
C ASP A 26 0.31 -9.06 -5.02
N VAL A 27 0.10 -7.81 -5.43
CA VAL A 27 -0.73 -6.86 -4.68
C VAL A 27 -2.18 -7.31 -4.63
N ALA A 28 -2.69 -7.92 -5.70
CA ALA A 28 -4.10 -8.31 -5.77
C ALA A 28 -4.39 -9.51 -4.89
N ALA A 29 -3.49 -10.50 -4.88
CA ALA A 29 -3.60 -11.65 -4.00
C ALA A 29 -3.54 -11.24 -2.53
N GLU A 30 -2.59 -10.37 -2.15
CA GLU A 30 -2.44 -9.93 -0.77
C GLU A 30 -3.64 -9.06 -0.31
N ALA A 31 -4.07 -8.10 -1.13
CA ALA A 31 -5.24 -7.28 -0.81
C ALA A 31 -6.49 -8.15 -0.61
N GLY A 32 -6.70 -9.15 -1.47
CA GLY A 32 -7.81 -10.09 -1.34
C GLY A 32 -7.76 -10.91 -0.05
N PHE A 33 -6.57 -11.39 0.34
CA PHE A 33 -6.37 -12.07 1.61
C PHE A 33 -6.69 -11.16 2.80
N LEU A 34 -6.11 -9.96 2.83
CA LEU A 34 -6.30 -8.99 3.90
C LEU A 34 -7.77 -8.57 4.04
N SER A 35 -8.46 -8.34 2.92
CA SER A 35 -9.90 -8.06 2.93
C SER A 35 -10.74 -9.25 3.40
N SER A 36 -10.35 -10.49 3.05
CA SER A 36 -11.16 -11.67 3.39
C SER A 36 -10.96 -12.16 4.83
N VAL A 37 -9.75 -12.02 5.38
CA VAL A 37 -9.38 -12.57 6.69
C VAL A 37 -9.44 -11.52 7.79
N PHE A 38 -9.04 -10.29 7.49
CA PHE A 38 -9.01 -9.19 8.45
C PHE A 38 -10.12 -8.17 8.20
N GLU A 39 -11.01 -8.41 7.23
CA GLU A 39 -12.12 -7.50 6.89
C GLU A 39 -11.65 -6.08 6.55
N MET A 40 -10.42 -5.95 6.02
CA MET A 40 -9.85 -4.68 5.58
C MET A 40 -10.50 -4.19 4.29
N SER A 41 -10.50 -2.87 4.08
CA SER A 41 -10.93 -2.29 2.81
C SER A 41 -9.74 -1.95 1.92
N ALA A 42 -9.77 -2.42 0.67
CA ALA A 42 -8.77 -2.07 -0.34
C ALA A 42 -9.26 -0.91 -1.20
N HIS A 43 -8.36 0.02 -1.51
CA HIS A 43 -8.59 1.21 -2.33
C HIS A 43 -7.47 1.35 -3.36
N ARG A 44 -7.79 1.94 -4.54
CA ARG A 44 -6.82 2.17 -5.63
C ARG A 44 -5.94 0.95 -5.96
N GLN A 45 -6.56 -0.21 -5.97
CA GLN A 45 -5.86 -1.45 -6.26
C GLN A 45 -5.41 -1.46 -7.73
N SER A 46 -4.12 -1.71 -7.92
CA SER A 46 -3.48 -1.91 -9.20
C SER A 46 -2.53 -3.11 -9.10
N ARG A 47 -1.84 -3.42 -10.20
CA ARG A 47 -0.79 -4.46 -10.20
C ARG A 47 0.35 -4.14 -9.22
N ASP A 48 0.66 -2.86 -9.06
CA ASP A 48 1.90 -2.42 -8.41
C ASP A 48 1.67 -1.74 -7.05
N PHE A 49 0.42 -1.38 -6.73
CA PHE A 49 0.08 -0.59 -5.55
C PHE A 49 -1.36 -0.81 -5.08
N ALA A 50 -1.59 -0.78 -3.77
CA ALA A 50 -2.91 -0.63 -3.16
C ALA A 50 -2.82 0.10 -1.82
N ILE A 51 -3.92 0.74 -1.43
CA ILE A 51 -4.12 1.31 -0.09
C ILE A 51 -5.05 0.36 0.67
N MET A 52 -4.65 -0.08 1.84
CA MET A 52 -5.50 -0.87 2.74
C MET A 52 -5.92 0.01 3.93
N SER A 53 -7.18 -0.06 4.34
CA SER A 53 -7.66 0.60 5.55
C SER A 53 -8.21 -0.39 6.57
N TYR A 54 -7.90 -0.14 7.85
CA TYR A 54 -8.32 -0.99 8.97
C TYR A 54 -8.50 -0.16 10.23
N HIS A 55 -9.72 -0.09 10.76
CA HIS A 55 -10.07 0.72 11.95
C HIS A 55 -9.56 2.17 11.93
N GLY A 56 -9.52 2.79 10.73
CA GLY A 56 -9.05 4.18 10.55
C GLY A 56 -7.56 4.31 10.26
N GLU A 57 -6.79 3.24 10.42
CA GLU A 57 -5.38 3.18 10.04
C GLU A 57 -5.23 2.83 8.57
N VAL A 58 -4.12 3.29 7.98
CA VAL A 58 -3.81 3.12 6.55
C VAL A 58 -2.50 2.37 6.37
N PHE A 59 -2.55 1.36 5.51
CA PHE A 59 -1.38 0.62 5.05
C PHE A 59 -1.23 0.77 3.54
N GLN A 60 -0.01 0.61 3.06
CA GLN A 60 0.30 0.61 1.64
C GLN A 60 0.89 -0.75 1.26
N LEU A 61 0.43 -1.32 0.14
CA LEU A 61 1.04 -2.47 -0.51
C LEU A 61 1.79 -1.98 -1.74
N HIS A 62 3.02 -2.43 -1.92
CA HIS A 62 3.80 -2.21 -3.13
C HIS A 62 4.29 -3.55 -3.68
N ALA A 63 4.17 -3.73 -4.99
CA ALA A 63 4.78 -4.89 -5.64
C ALA A 63 6.30 -4.83 -5.46
N ASP A 64 6.92 -5.95 -5.10
CA ASP A 64 8.36 -6.09 -4.84
C ASP A 64 9.23 -5.55 -5.99
N GLY A 65 8.78 -5.79 -7.23
CA GLY A 65 9.45 -5.31 -8.45
C GLY A 65 9.57 -3.78 -8.56
N THR A 66 8.77 -3.01 -7.80
CA THR A 66 8.87 -1.54 -7.77
C THR A 66 10.11 -1.03 -7.03
N PHE A 67 10.77 -1.88 -6.23
CA PHE A 67 11.99 -1.54 -5.49
C PHE A 67 13.27 -2.07 -6.12
N GLY A 68 13.20 -2.77 -7.26
CA GLY A 68 14.37 -3.37 -7.92
C GLY A 68 15.46 -2.36 -8.33
N SER A 69 15.14 -1.08 -8.47
CA SER A 69 16.09 0.00 -8.75
C SER A 69 16.36 0.91 -7.54
N HIS A 70 15.95 0.50 -6.33
CA HIS A 70 16.11 1.33 -5.14
C HIS A 70 17.61 1.49 -4.81
N PRO A 71 18.13 2.72 -4.63
CA PRO A 71 19.57 2.95 -4.45
C PRO A 71 20.19 2.22 -3.25
N LEU A 72 19.37 1.86 -2.26
CA LEU A 72 19.82 1.12 -1.08
C LEU A 72 19.88 -0.41 -1.28
N LEU A 73 19.37 -0.95 -2.39
CA LEU A 73 19.29 -2.40 -2.60
C LEU A 73 20.67 -3.07 -2.66
N SER A 74 21.71 -2.33 -3.07
CA SER A 74 23.10 -2.80 -3.13
C SER A 74 23.90 -2.54 -1.84
N LEU A 75 23.26 -2.03 -0.78
CA LEU A 75 23.92 -1.65 0.49
C LEU A 75 23.62 -2.62 1.65
N LEU A 76 22.78 -3.63 1.41
CA LEU A 76 22.44 -4.73 2.33
C LEU A 76 23.17 -6.01 1.90
#